data_AF-A0A4W4GWS0-F1
#
_entry.id   AF-A0A4W4GWS0-F1
#
_cell.length_a   1.000
_cell.length_b   1.000
_cell.length_c   1.000
_cell.angle_alpha   90.00
_cell.angle_beta   90.00
_cell.angle_gamma   90.00
#
_symmetry.space_group_name_H-M   'P 1'
#
loop_
_entity.id
_entity.type
_entity.pdbx_description
1 polymer ?
#
loop_
_entity_poly.entity_id
_entity_poly.type
_entity_poly.pdbx_seq_one_letter_code
_entity_poly.pdbx_strand_id
1 'polypeptide(L)'
;MDVSYDSVSGSVTVSPNQGFPPCPATTHTCYLVICGVGLTQEALKDWLRQCAKQKATKKVRKTKKTLSPQEIKNIHVSRYLEPLPAGYFYNGHQYVSFFGEKQYFHPLMDQFIEEYLQEANEEIECFNREVELHINADLFD
;
A
#
# COMPACT_ATOMS: atom_id res chain seq x y z
N MET A 1 -15.81 -16.57 29.04
CA MET A 1 -15.00 -15.57 28.32
C MET A 1 -15.60 -14.24 28.70
N ASP A 2 -14.85 -13.39 29.39
CA ASP A 2 -15.27 -12.01 29.62
C ASP A 2 -14.67 -11.15 28.51
N VAL A 3 -15.54 -10.39 27.83
CA VAL A 3 -15.16 -9.47 26.76
C VAL A 3 -15.32 -8.06 27.31
N SER A 4 -14.21 -7.36 27.48
CA SER A 4 -14.22 -5.95 27.90
C SER A 4 -14.05 -5.05 26.68
N TYR A 5 -14.99 -4.12 26.49
CA TYR A 5 -14.89 -3.07 25.48
C TYR A 5 -14.61 -1.73 26.17
N ASP A 6 -13.53 -1.09 25.75
CA ASP A 6 -13.21 0.27 26.15
C ASP A 6 -13.63 1.24 25.03
N SER A 7 -14.67 2.02 25.30
CA SER A 7 -15.24 3.00 24.36
C SER A 7 -14.35 4.20 24.09
N VAL A 8 -13.31 4.45 24.89
CA VAL A 8 -12.38 5.57 24.73
C VAL A 8 -11.22 5.20 23.80
N SER A 9 -10.71 3.98 23.92
CA SER A 9 -9.62 3.46 23.07
C SER A 9 -10.10 2.69 21.83
N GLY A 10 -11.38 2.31 21.78
CA GLY A 10 -11.95 1.48 20.72
C GLY A 10 -11.41 0.04 20.73
N SER A 11 -10.80 -0.40 21.82
CA SER A 11 -10.15 -1.70 21.92
C SER A 11 -11.07 -2.73 22.60
N VAL A 12 -11.07 -3.96 22.06
CA VAL A 12 -11.76 -5.11 22.64
C VAL A 12 -10.72 -6.11 23.09
N THR A 13 -10.71 -6.41 24.38
CA THR A 13 -9.83 -7.41 24.99
C THR A 13 -10.65 -8.59 25.48
N VAL A 14 -10.21 -9.80 25.13
CA VAL A 14 -10.86 -11.05 25.55
C VAL A 14 -9.97 -11.72 26.58
N SER A 15 -10.46 -11.82 27.81
CA SER A 15 -9.75 -12.47 28.91
C SER A 15 -10.15 -13.95 29.00
N PRO A 16 -9.19 -14.89 29.02
CA PRO A 16 -9.50 -16.29 29.29
C PRO A 16 -9.99 -16.43 30.73
N ASN A 17 -11.10 -17.15 30.91
CA ASN A 17 -11.74 -17.34 32.21
C ASN A 17 -10.79 -18.11 33.14
N GLN A 18 -10.24 -17.44 34.16
CA GLN A 18 -9.44 -18.08 35.21
C GLN A 18 -10.35 -18.90 36.12
N GLY A 19 -10.54 -20.19 35.83
CA GLY A 19 -11.36 -21.04 36.71
C GLY A 19 -11.46 -22.53 36.41
N PHE A 20 -10.90 -23.07 35.33
CA PHE A 20 -10.98 -24.52 35.07
C PHE A 20 -9.63 -25.11 34.61
N PRO A 21 -9.30 -26.36 35.03
CA PRO A 21 -8.03 -27.00 34.72
C PRO A 21 -7.90 -27.25 33.21
N PRO A 22 -6.67 -27.42 32.68
CA PRO A 22 -6.43 -27.47 31.25
C PRO A 22 -6.94 -28.79 30.66
N CYS A 23 -8.12 -28.76 30.04
CA CYS A 23 -8.67 -29.84 29.24
C CYS A 23 -8.08 -29.81 27.82
N PRO A 24 -7.86 -30.99 27.18
CA PRO A 24 -7.11 -31.10 25.94
C PRO A 24 -7.90 -30.60 24.74
N ALA A 25 -7.23 -29.84 23.87
CA ALA A 25 -7.66 -29.49 22.50
C ALA A 25 -9.15 -29.12 22.35
N THR A 26 -9.61 -28.09 23.05
CA THR A 26 -10.93 -27.51 22.76
C THR A 26 -10.83 -26.70 21.48
N THR A 27 -11.39 -27.19 20.39
CA THR A 27 -11.83 -26.35 19.28
C THR A 27 -12.80 -25.33 19.85
N HIS A 28 -12.30 -24.15 20.22
CA HIS A 28 -13.14 -23.07 20.72
C HIS A 28 -14.04 -22.59 19.58
N THR A 29 -15.24 -23.16 19.52
CA THR A 29 -16.30 -22.71 18.62
C THR A 29 -16.83 -21.38 19.14
N CYS A 30 -16.22 -20.29 18.69
CA CYS A 30 -16.75 -18.95 18.90
C CYS A 30 -17.98 -18.75 18.00
N TYR A 31 -19.07 -18.27 18.58
CA TYR A 31 -20.29 -17.94 17.85
C TYR A 31 -20.75 -16.52 18.18
N LEU A 32 -21.32 -15.86 17.18
CA LEU A 32 -21.93 -14.54 17.30
C LEU A 32 -23.44 -14.69 17.05
N VAL A 33 -24.27 -14.34 18.03
CA VAL A 33 -25.73 -14.33 17.89
C VAL A 33 -26.20 -12.89 17.75
N ILE A 34 -26.98 -12.61 16.70
CA ILE A 34 -27.55 -11.29 16.45
C ILE A 34 -29.07 -11.41 16.42
N CYS A 35 -29.75 -10.64 17.27
CA CYS A 35 -31.21 -10.62 17.41
C CYS A 35 -31.76 -9.25 16.98
N GLY A 36 -32.87 -9.22 16.24
CA GLY A 36 -33.49 -7.98 15.77
C GLY A 36 -34.69 -8.23 14.87
N VAL A 37 -35.31 -7.16 14.37
CA VAL A 37 -36.48 -7.21 13.47
C VAL A 37 -36.05 -6.85 12.05
N GLY A 38 -36.51 -7.62 11.06
CA GLY A 38 -36.19 -7.38 9.64
C GLY A 38 -34.76 -7.76 9.23
N LEU A 39 -34.07 -8.57 10.03
CA LEU A 39 -32.75 -9.09 9.68
C LEU A 39 -32.86 -10.21 8.63
N THR A 40 -32.04 -10.14 7.60
CA THR A 40 -31.85 -11.24 6.63
C THR A 40 -30.42 -11.77 6.75
N GLN A 41 -30.25 -13.08 6.52
CA GLN A 41 -28.96 -13.74 6.67
C GLN A 41 -27.93 -13.16 5.68
N GLU A 42 -28.36 -12.87 4.46
CA GLU A 42 -27.53 -12.34 3.38
C GLU A 42 -27.01 -10.94 3.74
N ALA A 43 -27.90 -10.05 4.19
CA ALA A 43 -27.52 -8.69 4.58
C ALA A 43 -26.54 -8.70 5.77
N LEU A 44 -26.72 -9.63 6.71
CA LEU A 44 -25.83 -9.78 7.86
C LEU A 44 -24.46 -10.31 7.45
N LYS A 45 -24.40 -11.29 6.53
CA LYS A 45 -23.15 -11.79 5.95
C LYS A 45 -22.42 -10.69 5.19
N ASP A 46 -23.14 -9.93 4.36
CA ASP A 46 -22.56 -8.82 3.59
C ASP A 46 -22.04 -7.70 4.48
N TRP A 47 -22.72 -7.43 5.59
CA TRP A 47 -22.24 -6.50 6.61
C TRP A 47 -20.97 -7.01 7.30
N LEU A 48 -20.93 -8.28 7.71
CA LEU A 48 -19.75 -8.86 8.35
C LEU A 48 -18.53 -8.94 7.40
N ARG A 49 -18.75 -9.15 6.09
CA ARG A 49 -17.69 -9.05 5.07
C ARG A 49 -17.07 -7.66 5.00
N GLN A 50 -17.82 -6.60 5.29
CA GLN A 50 -17.28 -5.23 5.34
C GLN A 50 -16.42 -4.98 6.58
N CYS A 51 -16.67 -5.70 7.67
CA CYS A 51 -15.83 -5.66 8.87
C CYS A 51 -14.52 -6.44 8.71
N ALA A 52 -14.43 -7.34 7.73
CA ALA A 52 -13.25 -8.14 7.47
C ALA A 52 -12.20 -7.36 6.65
N LYS A 53 -10.93 -7.77 6.78
CA LYS A 53 -9.82 -7.17 6.03
C LYS A 53 -9.99 -7.49 4.54
N GLN A 54 -10.35 -6.48 3.75
CA GLN A 54 -10.53 -6.65 2.31
C GLN A 54 -9.19 -6.93 1.61
N LYS A 55 -9.25 -7.71 0.53
CA LYS A 55 -8.09 -7.95 -0.33
C LYS A 55 -7.61 -6.61 -0.89
N ALA A 56 -6.36 -6.27 -0.61
CA ALA A 56 -5.77 -5.06 -1.20
C ALA A 56 -5.79 -5.18 -2.72
N THR A 57 -6.14 -4.10 -3.40
CA THR A 57 -6.17 -4.06 -4.87
C THR A 57 -4.76 -4.01 -5.42
N LYS A 58 -4.48 -4.78 -6.48
CA LYS A 58 -3.19 -4.74 -7.18
C LYS A 58 -2.91 -3.32 -7.69
N LYS A 59 -1.68 -2.87 -7.52
CA LYS A 59 -1.19 -1.59 -8.05
C LYS A 59 -0.84 -1.75 -9.52
N VAL A 60 -1.13 -0.74 -10.33
CA VAL A 60 -0.81 -0.71 -11.76
C VAL A 60 0.64 -0.25 -11.95
N ARG A 61 1.38 -0.85 -12.88
CA ARG A 61 2.75 -0.44 -13.22
C ARG A 61 2.77 1.02 -13.69
N LYS A 62 3.78 1.75 -13.23
CA LYS A 62 4.08 3.11 -13.71
C LYS A 62 4.80 3.03 -15.06
N THR A 63 4.45 3.96 -15.94
CA THR A 63 5.11 4.20 -17.23
C THR A 63 5.42 5.69 -17.37
N LYS A 64 6.28 6.06 -18.32
CA LYS A 64 6.58 7.48 -18.60
C LYS A 64 5.33 8.34 -18.84
N LYS A 65 4.25 7.74 -19.38
CA LYS A 65 2.97 8.41 -19.66
C LYS A 65 2.10 8.61 -18.42
N THR A 66 2.29 7.80 -17.37
CA THR A 66 1.49 7.88 -16.13
C THR A 66 2.14 8.74 -15.07
N LEU A 67 3.40 9.16 -15.27
CA LEU A 67 4.09 10.06 -14.35
C LEU A 67 3.50 11.46 -14.44
N SER A 68 3.17 12.01 -13.28
CA SER A 68 2.73 13.39 -13.18
C SER A 68 3.90 14.36 -13.38
N PRO A 69 3.65 15.60 -13.86
CA PRO A 69 4.69 16.61 -13.96
C PRO A 69 5.36 16.94 -12.61
N GLN A 70 4.63 16.75 -11.50
CA GLN A 70 5.18 16.94 -10.16
C GLN A 70 6.16 15.83 -9.77
N GLU A 71 5.86 14.57 -10.10
CA GLU A 71 6.80 13.47 -9.90
C GLU A 71 8.08 13.67 -10.70
N ILE A 72 7.98 14.11 -11.96
CA ILE A 72 9.15 14.43 -12.79
C ILE A 72 10.02 15.52 -12.14
N LYS A 73 9.39 16.58 -11.60
CA LYS A 73 10.12 17.61 -10.84
C LYS A 73 10.77 17.05 -9.58
N ASN A 74 10.10 16.17 -8.85
CA ASN A 74 10.66 15.55 -7.65
C ASN A 74 11.87 14.66 -7.98
N ILE A 75 11.80 13.87 -9.05
CA ILE A 75 12.92 13.07 -9.56
C ILE A 75 14.10 13.99 -9.93
N HIS A 76 13.81 15.14 -10.53
CA HIS A 76 14.85 16.11 -10.85
C HIS A 76 15.50 16.69 -9.58
N VAL A 77 14.70 17.11 -8.61
CA VAL A 77 15.19 17.70 -7.34
C VAL A 77 15.94 16.68 -6.47
N SER A 78 15.68 15.38 -6.59
CA SER A 78 16.47 14.39 -5.87
C SER A 78 17.84 14.14 -6.48
N ARG A 79 18.02 14.44 -7.78
CA ARG A 79 19.23 14.11 -8.56
C ARG A 79 19.91 15.31 -9.24
N TYR A 80 19.49 16.55 -8.96
CA TYR A 80 20.02 17.74 -9.64
C TYR A 80 21.51 18.03 -9.38
N LEU A 81 22.09 17.41 -8.33
CA LEU A 81 23.51 17.51 -7.97
C LEU A 81 24.37 16.39 -8.57
N GLU A 82 23.76 15.45 -9.31
CA GLU A 82 24.51 14.43 -10.05
C GLU A 82 25.46 15.10 -11.06
N PRO A 83 26.63 14.48 -11.32
CA PRO A 83 27.61 15.07 -12.21
C PRO A 83 27.05 15.18 -13.62
N LEU A 84 27.29 16.32 -14.24
CA LEU A 84 26.85 16.58 -15.61
C LEU A 84 27.66 15.74 -16.60
N PRO A 85 27.02 15.25 -17.68
CA PRO A 85 27.72 14.62 -18.77
C PRO A 85 28.70 15.60 -19.44
N ALA A 86 29.73 15.05 -20.08
CA ALA A 86 30.75 15.85 -20.75
C ALA A 86 30.12 16.81 -21.77
N GLY A 87 30.58 18.06 -21.74
CA GLY A 87 30.05 19.11 -22.61
C GLY A 87 28.79 19.80 -22.08
N TYR A 88 28.31 19.47 -20.89
CA TYR A 88 27.24 20.23 -20.23
C TYR A 88 27.76 21.01 -19.03
N PHE A 89 27.19 22.18 -18.80
CA PHE A 89 27.41 22.97 -17.59
C PHE A 89 26.12 23.63 -17.12
N TYR A 90 26.04 23.94 -15.83
CA TYR A 90 24.93 24.70 -15.26
C TYR A 90 25.34 26.15 -15.09
N ASN A 91 24.60 27.08 -15.71
CA ASN A 91 24.95 28.50 -15.72
C ASN A 91 24.32 29.31 -14.56
N GLY A 92 23.76 28.64 -13.56
CA GLY A 92 23.01 29.26 -12.46
C GLY A 92 21.50 29.37 -12.69
N HIS A 93 21.03 29.19 -13.94
CA HIS A 93 19.61 29.24 -14.29
C HIS A 93 19.14 28.04 -15.13
N GLN A 94 19.99 27.53 -16.02
CA GLN A 94 19.69 26.46 -16.97
C GLN A 94 20.93 25.58 -17.19
N TYR A 95 20.68 24.36 -17.65
CA TYR A 95 21.74 23.51 -18.19
C TYR A 95 22.00 23.90 -19.64
N VAL A 96 23.27 24.04 -19.98
CA VAL A 96 23.72 24.49 -21.29
C VAL A 96 24.71 23.47 -21.84
N SER A 97 24.45 23.03 -23.08
CA SER A 97 25.33 22.18 -23.87
C SER A 97 26.51 22.99 -24.42
N PHE A 98 27.59 22.31 -24.80
CA PHE A 98 28.76 22.90 -25.44
C PHE A 98 28.39 23.67 -26.73
N PHE A 99 27.35 23.20 -27.43
CA PHE A 99 26.81 23.85 -28.63
C PHE A 99 25.85 25.02 -28.33
N GLY A 100 25.61 25.33 -27.05
CA GLY A 100 24.76 26.43 -26.61
C GLY A 100 23.27 26.11 -26.46
N GLU A 101 22.87 24.85 -26.66
CA GLU A 101 21.51 24.38 -26.41
C GLU A 101 21.17 24.50 -24.92
N LYS A 102 19.95 24.92 -24.61
CA LYS A 102 19.53 25.23 -23.23
C LYS A 102 18.36 24.36 -22.81
N GLN A 103 18.40 23.89 -21.58
CA GLN A 103 17.31 23.09 -21.00
C GLN A 103 17.15 23.37 -19.50
N TYR A 104 15.93 23.18 -19.01
CA TYR A 104 15.58 23.43 -17.60
C TYR A 104 15.80 22.21 -16.70
N PHE A 105 15.74 21.02 -17.27
CA PHE A 105 15.97 19.77 -16.55
C PHE A 105 17.39 19.27 -16.80
N HIS A 106 17.90 18.47 -15.88
CA HIS A 106 19.18 17.79 -16.00
C HIS A 106 19.26 17.02 -17.34
N PRO A 107 20.40 17.04 -18.05
CA PRO A 107 20.57 16.32 -19.33
C PRO A 107 20.35 14.81 -19.24
N LEU A 108 20.53 14.22 -18.06
CA LEU A 108 20.25 12.81 -17.79
C LEU A 108 18.84 12.56 -17.23
N MET A 109 17.89 13.49 -17.41
CA MET A 109 16.54 13.36 -16.85
C MET A 109 15.84 12.07 -17.29
N ASP A 110 15.97 11.68 -18.56
CA ASP A 110 15.37 10.45 -19.08
C ASP A 110 15.91 9.20 -18.40
N GLN A 111 17.20 9.19 -18.09
CA GLN A 111 17.84 8.10 -17.35
C GLN A 111 17.31 8.05 -15.91
N PHE A 112 17.23 9.20 -15.23
CA PHE A 112 16.69 9.26 -13.86
C PHE A 112 15.22 8.81 -13.80
N ILE A 113 14.44 9.12 -14.83
CA ILE A 113 13.06 8.64 -14.96
C ILE A 113 13.03 7.13 -15.14
N GLU A 114 13.91 6.56 -15.97
CA GLU A 114 13.98 5.12 -16.20
C GLU A 114 14.34 4.36 -14.91
N GLU A 115 15.37 4.82 -14.20
CA GLU A 115 15.79 4.25 -12.92
C GLU A 115 14.67 4.31 -11.87
N TYR A 116 14.00 5.46 -11.76
CA TYR A 116 12.83 5.61 -10.87
C TYR A 116 11.69 4.66 -11.26
N LEU A 117 11.40 4.52 -12.56
CA LEU A 117 10.34 3.64 -13.04
C LEU A 117 10.68 2.17 -12.78
N GLN A 118 11.94 1.78 -12.90
CA GLN A 118 12.39 0.44 -12.58
C GLN A 118 12.15 0.16 -11.09
N GLU A 119 12.70 0.98 -10.20
CA GLU A 119 12.57 0.81 -8.75
C GLU A 119 11.09 0.81 -8.30
N ALA A 120 10.30 1.77 -8.77
CA ALA A 120 8.88 1.86 -8.43
C ALA A 120 8.08 0.66 -8.96
N ASN A 121 8.40 0.14 -10.14
CA ASN A 121 7.72 -1.02 -10.69
C ASN A 121 8.12 -2.31 -9.98
N GLU A 122 9.37 -2.45 -9.56
CA GLU A 122 9.83 -3.57 -8.74
C GLU A 122 9.08 -3.60 -7.39
N GLU A 123 8.90 -2.44 -6.74
CA GLU A 123 8.10 -2.33 -5.51
C GLU A 123 6.64 -2.71 -5.73
N ILE A 124 6.05 -2.26 -6.85
CA ILE A 124 4.68 -2.62 -7.25
C ILE A 124 4.54 -4.12 -7.50
N GLU A 125 5.51 -4.74 -8.15
CA GLU A 125 5.51 -6.19 -8.40
C GLU A 125 5.61 -7.00 -7.10
N CYS A 126 6.51 -6.61 -6.19
CA CYS A 126 6.62 -7.21 -4.86
C CYS A 126 5.29 -7.10 -4.10
N PHE A 127 4.67 -5.91 -4.09
CA PHE A 127 3.37 -5.71 -3.48
C PHE A 127 2.27 -6.56 -4.11
N ASN A 128 2.21 -6.62 -5.44
CA ASN A 128 1.20 -7.40 -6.15
C ASN A 128 1.35 -8.90 -5.91
N ARG A 129 2.59 -9.39 -5.81
CA ARG A 129 2.88 -10.78 -5.44
C ARG A 129 2.40 -11.09 -4.04
N GLU A 130 2.65 -10.21 -3.08
CA GLU A 130 2.13 -10.34 -1.71
C GLU A 130 0.60 -10.40 -1.69
N VAL A 131 -0.05 -9.54 -2.47
CA VAL A 131 -1.51 -9.52 -2.64
C VAL A 131 -2.03 -10.81 -3.29
N GLU A 132 -1.28 -11.44 -4.19
CA GLU A 132 -1.66 -12.72 -4.80
C GLU A 132 -1.55 -13.90 -3.83
N LEU A 133 -0.50 -13.95 -3.01
CA LEU A 133 -0.29 -14.98 -2.00
C LEU A 133 -1.36 -14.96 -0.90
N HIS A 134 -1.93 -13.79 -0.64
CA HIS A 134 -3.10 -13.66 0.24
C HIS A 134 -4.34 -14.26 -0.45
N ILE A 135 -4.54 -15.56 -0.22
CA ILE A 135 -5.80 -16.26 -0.50
C ILE A 135 -6.85 -15.66 0.44
N ASN A 136 -7.79 -14.91 -0.12
CA ASN A 136 -8.94 -14.41 0.61
C ASN A 136 -10.02 -15.48 0.50
N ALA A 137 -10.10 -16.36 1.50
CA ALA A 137 -11.28 -17.21 1.69
C ALA A 137 -12.40 -16.31 2.20
N ASP A 138 -13.62 -16.44 1.63
CA ASP A 138 -14.75 -15.71 2.18
C ASP A 138 -14.95 -16.09 3.64
N LEU A 139 -15.45 -15.15 4.45
CA LEU A 139 -15.69 -15.37 5.88
C LEU A 139 -16.70 -16.52 6.12
N PHE A 140 -17.48 -16.88 5.11
CA PHE A 140 -18.56 -17.86 5.18
C PHE A 140 -18.42 -19.01 4.15
N ASP A 141 -17.28 -19.13 3.47
CA ASP A 141 -16.94 -20.26 2.58
C ASP A 141 -16.41 -21.49 3.35
#